data_AF-A0A7V4KT50-F1
#
_entry.id   AF-A0A7V4KT50-F1
#
_cell.length_a   1.000
_cell.length_b   1.000
_cell.length_c   1.000
_cell.angle_alpha   90.00
_cell.angle_beta   90.00
_cell.angle_gamma   90.00
#
_symmetry.space_group_name_H-M   'P 1'
#
loop_
_entity.id
_entity.type
_entity.pdbx_description
1 polymer ?
#
loop_
_entity_poly.entity_id
_entity_poly.type
_entity_poly.pdbx_seq_one_letter_code
_entity_poly.pdbx_strand_id
1 'polypeptide(L)'
;AEHGDDGQVGRGNRVSGLITPCREMSLEAAAGKNINHPGKLYQILAHLIAQEIGKIRGVKECSVEILSQIGRPLDQPQVASVKVIAQNFDQIKDRIYKIVNEKFDKLQKIQSEIIKGRYSIC
;
A
#
# COMPACT_ATOMS: atom_id res chain seq x y z
N ALA A 1 -17.14 -2.68 -23.63
CA ALA A 1 -18.48 -2.68 -22.99
C ALA A 1 -19.62 -2.59 -24.00
N GLU A 2 -19.56 -1.71 -25.00
CA GLU A 2 -20.66 -1.54 -25.98
C GLU A 2 -21.05 -2.80 -26.77
N HIS A 3 -20.18 -3.82 -26.86
CA HIS A 3 -20.44 -5.07 -27.59
C HIS A 3 -20.62 -6.31 -26.66
N GLY A 4 -21.15 -6.12 -25.45
CA GLY A 4 -21.50 -7.22 -24.55
C GLY A 4 -20.43 -7.62 -23.53
N ASP A 5 -19.37 -6.82 -23.38
CA ASP A 5 -18.40 -7.01 -22.29
C ASP A 5 -18.91 -6.42 -20.97
N ASP A 6 -18.90 -7.23 -19.92
CA ASP A 6 -19.23 -6.81 -18.56
C ASP A 6 -18.00 -6.46 -17.72
N GLY A 7 -18.17 -5.50 -16.81
CA GLY A 7 -17.14 -5.08 -15.86
C GLY A 7 -17.60 -5.24 -14.41
N GLN A 8 -16.70 -5.68 -13.53
CA GLN A 8 -16.96 -5.75 -12.09
C GLN A 8 -15.81 -5.14 -11.28
N VAL A 9 -16.17 -4.45 -10.19
CA VAL A 9 -15.21 -3.86 -9.26
C VAL A 9 -14.32 -4.95 -8.65
N GLY A 10 -13.01 -4.68 -8.58
CA GLY A 10 -12.03 -5.62 -8.01
C GLY A 10 -11.55 -6.72 -8.97
N ARG A 11 -12.03 -6.74 -10.23
CA ARG A 11 -11.58 -7.72 -11.25
C ARG A 11 -10.51 -7.19 -12.22
N GLY A 12 -9.91 -6.04 -11.91
CA GLY A 12 -8.87 -5.41 -12.73
C GLY A 12 -7.57 -5.21 -11.96
N ASN A 13 -6.91 -4.10 -12.25
CA ASN A 13 -5.66 -3.69 -11.62
C ASN A 13 -5.75 -3.57 -10.09
N ARG A 14 -4.59 -3.65 -9.45
CA ARG A 14 -4.40 -3.27 -8.03
C ARG A 14 -4.07 -1.79 -7.92
N VAL A 15 -3.87 -1.29 -6.70
CA VAL A 15 -3.50 0.11 -6.43
C VAL A 15 -2.20 0.54 -7.14
N SER A 16 -1.33 -0.40 -7.49
CA SER A 16 -0.15 -0.15 -8.33
C SER A 16 -0.46 0.14 -9.80
N GLY A 17 -1.72 -0.01 -10.23
CA GLY A 17 -2.15 0.10 -11.63
C GLY A 17 -1.86 -1.15 -12.47
N LEU A 18 -1.46 -2.27 -11.85
CA LEU A 18 -1.07 -3.50 -12.54
C LEU A 18 -1.71 -4.75 -11.91
N ILE A 19 -1.78 -5.82 -12.70
CA ILE A 19 -1.99 -7.20 -12.25
C ILE A 19 -0.65 -7.92 -12.36
N THR A 20 -0.06 -8.29 -11.22
CA THR A 20 1.32 -8.78 -11.16
C THR A 20 1.37 -10.20 -10.58
N PRO A 21 1.20 -11.26 -11.38
CA PRO A 21 1.11 -12.64 -10.89
C PRO A 21 2.37 -13.12 -10.16
N CYS A 22 3.52 -12.52 -10.45
CA CYS A 22 4.80 -12.83 -9.80
C CYS A 22 5.11 -11.93 -8.59
N ARG A 23 4.13 -11.16 -8.09
CA ARG A 23 4.26 -10.29 -6.91
C ARG A 23 3.12 -10.52 -5.94
N GLU A 24 3.37 -10.20 -4.68
CA GLU A 24 2.35 -10.22 -3.63
C GLU A 24 1.27 -9.19 -3.94
N MET A 25 0.00 -9.59 -3.81
CA MET A 25 -1.15 -8.73 -4.08
C MET A 25 -2.25 -9.00 -3.07
N SER A 26 -2.94 -7.93 -2.66
CA SER A 26 -4.24 -8.09 -1.99
C SER A 26 -5.31 -8.48 -3.02
N LEU A 27 -6.27 -9.30 -2.60
CA LEU A 27 -7.48 -9.61 -3.38
C LEU A 27 -8.59 -8.59 -3.13
N GLU A 28 -8.40 -7.68 -2.20
CA GLU A 28 -9.43 -6.76 -1.76
C GLU A 28 -9.57 -5.59 -2.75
N ALA A 29 -10.80 -5.33 -3.19
CA ALA A 29 -11.07 -4.18 -4.04
C ALA A 29 -10.91 -2.87 -3.27
N ALA A 30 -10.04 -1.97 -3.73
CA ALA A 30 -9.86 -0.66 -3.12
C ALA A 30 -10.90 0.38 -3.61
N ALA A 31 -11.37 0.23 -4.85
CA ALA A 31 -12.37 1.12 -5.44
C ALA A 31 -13.74 0.99 -4.74
N GLY A 32 -14.45 2.12 -4.60
CA GLY A 32 -15.78 2.18 -3.96
C GLY A 32 -15.78 2.11 -2.42
N LYS A 33 -14.66 1.74 -1.78
CA LYS A 33 -14.57 1.68 -0.31
C LYS A 33 -14.38 3.06 0.33
N ASN A 34 -14.93 3.22 1.53
CA ASN A 34 -14.70 4.39 2.39
C ASN A 34 -13.21 4.50 2.76
N ILE A 35 -12.70 5.73 2.97
CA ILE A 35 -11.33 5.99 3.39
C ILE A 35 -10.97 5.36 4.74
N ASN A 36 -11.95 5.14 5.62
CA ASN A 36 -11.77 4.46 6.90
C ASN A 36 -11.76 2.93 6.77
N HIS A 37 -11.97 2.39 5.56
CA HIS A 37 -11.85 0.95 5.34
C HIS A 37 -10.37 0.56 5.23
N PRO A 38 -9.85 -0.33 6.09
CA PRO A 38 -8.44 -0.68 6.14
C PRO A 38 -7.94 -1.21 4.79
N GLY A 39 -8.69 -2.09 4.13
CA GLY A 39 -8.35 -2.58 2.80
C GLY A 39 -8.04 -1.54 1.73
N LYS A 40 -8.71 -0.40 1.74
CA LYS A 40 -8.39 0.71 0.81
C LYS A 40 -7.17 1.47 1.30
N LEU A 41 -7.20 1.89 2.56
CA LEU A 41 -6.17 2.74 3.15
C LEU A 41 -4.81 2.05 3.13
N TYR A 42 -4.74 0.80 3.58
CA TYR A 42 -3.51 0.05 3.74
C TYR A 42 -2.92 -0.39 2.41
N GLN A 43 -3.71 -0.68 1.38
CA GLN A 43 -3.15 -0.94 0.05
C GLN A 43 -2.44 0.30 -0.51
N ILE A 44 -3.04 1.49 -0.37
CA ILE A 44 -2.42 2.75 -0.79
C ILE A 44 -1.20 3.07 0.08
N LEU A 45 -1.32 2.94 1.41
CA LEU A 45 -0.24 3.21 2.34
C LEU A 45 0.96 2.28 2.11
N ALA A 46 0.72 0.98 1.94
CA ALA A 46 1.75 -0.01 1.63
C ALA A 46 2.47 0.32 0.32
N HIS A 47 1.72 0.71 -0.72
CA HIS A 47 2.31 1.12 -1.99
C HIS A 47 3.20 2.37 -1.83
N LEU A 48 2.75 3.37 -1.07
CA LEU A 48 3.51 4.59 -0.80
C LEU A 48 4.76 4.35 0.06
N ILE A 49 4.69 3.43 1.02
CA ILE A 49 5.86 3.01 1.81
C ILE A 49 6.87 2.30 0.91
N ALA A 50 6.42 1.30 0.13
CA ALA A 50 7.28 0.54 -0.77
C ALA A 50 7.97 1.42 -1.81
N GLN A 51 7.25 2.38 -2.41
CA GLN A 51 7.82 3.36 -3.33
C GLN A 51 8.91 4.22 -2.67
N GLU A 52 8.71 4.63 -1.42
CA GLU A 52 9.67 5.48 -0.73
C GLU A 52 10.93 4.70 -0.33
N ILE A 53 10.76 3.46 0.14
CA ILE A 53 11.88 2.55 0.43
C ILE A 53 12.64 2.20 -0.85
N GLY A 54 11.95 1.97 -1.96
CA GLY A 54 12.56 1.66 -3.26
C GLY A 54 13.46 2.77 -3.81
N LYS A 55 13.33 4.02 -3.34
CA LYS A 55 14.23 5.13 -3.70
C LYS A 55 15.56 5.10 -2.94
N ILE A 56 15.69 4.27 -1.90
CA ILE A 56 16.93 4.15 -1.14
C ILE A 56 17.98 3.44 -2.02
N ARG A 57 19.17 4.05 -2.15
CA ARG A 57 20.27 3.48 -2.92
C ARG A 57 20.63 2.08 -2.39
N GLY A 58 20.70 1.11 -3.30
CA GLY A 58 21.04 -0.28 -2.99
C GLY A 58 19.84 -1.18 -2.67
N VAL A 59 18.63 -0.63 -2.59
CA VAL A 59 17.38 -1.42 -2.61
C VAL A 59 17.10 -1.85 -4.04
N LYS A 60 16.93 -3.16 -4.25
CA LYS A 60 16.51 -3.75 -5.52
C LYS A 60 15.01 -3.98 -5.55
N GLU A 61 14.45 -4.50 -4.46
CA GLU A 61 13.03 -4.81 -4.35
C GLU A 61 12.51 -4.52 -2.94
N CYS A 62 11.25 -4.09 -2.84
CA CYS A 62 10.54 -3.90 -1.59
C CYS A 62 9.07 -4.28 -1.75
N SER A 63 8.57 -5.13 -0.85
CA SER A 63 7.15 -5.44 -0.67
C SER A 63 6.72 -5.04 0.74
N VAL A 64 5.51 -4.52 0.86
CA VAL A 64 4.93 -4.09 2.15
C VAL A 64 3.55 -4.72 2.31
N GLU A 65 3.33 -5.38 3.44
CA GLU A 65 2.06 -5.99 3.83
C GLU A 65 1.61 -5.37 5.15
N ILE A 66 0.37 -4.89 5.24
CA ILE A 66 -0.18 -4.29 6.46
C ILE A 66 -1.46 -5.02 6.82
N LEU A 67 -1.49 -5.62 8.01
CA LEU A 67 -2.60 -6.40 8.51
C LEU A 67 -3.37 -5.60 9.57
N SER A 68 -4.64 -5.32 9.30
CA SER A 68 -5.56 -4.74 10.29
C SER A 68 -6.13 -5.79 11.22
N GLN A 69 -6.51 -5.38 12.43
CA GLN A 69 -7.36 -6.15 13.33
C GLN A 69 -8.66 -5.38 13.58
N ILE A 70 -9.81 -6.06 13.54
CA ILE A 70 -11.11 -5.44 13.83
C ILE A 70 -11.10 -4.85 15.24
N GLY A 71 -11.59 -3.62 15.37
CA GLY A 71 -11.63 -2.89 16.65
C GLY A 71 -10.32 -2.20 17.04
N ARG A 72 -9.26 -2.31 16.23
CA ARG A 72 -8.02 -1.53 16.43
C ARG A 72 -8.05 -0.22 15.61
N PRO A 73 -7.41 0.85 16.12
CA PRO A 73 -7.16 2.06 15.35
C PRO A 73 -6.40 1.80 14.05
N LEU A 74 -6.67 2.60 13.01
CA LEU A 74 -6.04 2.44 11.67
C LEU A 74 -4.56 2.84 11.63
N ASP A 75 -4.08 3.55 12.64
CA ASP A 75 -2.67 3.86 12.86
C ASP A 75 -1.94 2.78 13.69
N GLN A 76 -2.67 1.76 14.17
CA GLN A 76 -2.15 0.65 14.97
C GLN A 76 -2.48 -0.70 14.29
N PRO A 77 -1.86 -1.02 13.14
CA PRO A 77 -2.03 -2.31 12.51
C PRO A 77 -1.53 -3.43 13.42
N GLN A 78 -2.07 -4.64 13.25
CA GLN A 78 -1.57 -5.82 13.94
C GLN A 78 -0.12 -6.12 13.53
N VAL A 79 0.18 -5.97 12.23
CA VAL A 79 1.51 -6.13 11.66
C VAL A 79 1.68 -5.18 10.48
N ALA A 80 2.86 -4.55 10.37
CA ALA A 80 3.35 -3.93 9.15
C ALA A 80 4.67 -4.62 8.76
N SER A 81 4.59 -5.55 7.80
CA SER A 81 5.71 -6.36 7.33
C SER A 81 6.36 -5.70 6.11
N VAL A 82 7.68 -5.56 6.13
CA VAL A 82 8.46 -5.02 5.02
C VAL A 82 9.49 -6.07 4.59
N LYS A 83 9.35 -6.60 3.38
CA LYS A 83 10.31 -7.52 2.76
C LYS A 83 11.18 -6.73 1.79
N VAL A 84 12.51 -6.78 1.96
CA VAL A 84 13.45 -5.98 1.17
C VAL A 84 14.60 -6.83 0.66
N ILE A 85 14.92 -6.68 -0.63
CA ILE A 85 16.17 -7.18 -1.22
C ILE A 85 17.10 -5.99 -1.40
N ALA A 86 18.21 -5.95 -0.67
CA ALA A 86 19.17 -4.86 -0.72
C ALA A 86 20.61 -5.32 -0.50
N GLN A 87 21.58 -4.55 -1.01
CA GLN A 87 23.02 -4.86 -0.87
C GLN A 87 23.55 -4.62 0.56
N ASN A 88 23.03 -3.64 1.29
CA ASN A 88 23.49 -3.25 2.63
C ASN A 88 22.30 -3.07 3.61
N PHE A 89 21.56 -4.15 3.89
CA PHE A 89 20.33 -4.09 4.70
C PHE A 89 20.54 -3.44 6.08
N ASP A 90 21.62 -3.79 6.79
CA ASP A 90 21.90 -3.26 8.12
C ASP A 90 22.06 -1.74 8.18
N GLN A 91 22.52 -1.11 7.10
CA GLN A 91 22.70 0.34 7.02
C GLN A 91 21.38 1.08 6.72
N ILE A 92 20.39 0.37 6.16
CA ILE A 92 19.13 0.98 5.72
C ILE A 92 17.94 0.59 6.62
N LYS A 93 18.09 -0.40 7.50
CA LYS A 93 16.99 -0.91 8.35
C LYS A 93 16.34 0.20 9.19
N ASP A 94 17.14 1.04 9.85
CA ASP A 94 16.61 2.10 10.72
C ASP A 94 15.88 3.17 9.91
N ARG A 95 16.38 3.44 8.70
CA ARG A 95 15.71 4.33 7.74
C ARG A 95 14.38 3.75 7.25
N ILE A 96 14.30 2.45 7.00
CA ILE A 96 13.06 1.76 6.64
C ILE A 96 12.03 1.90 7.76
N TYR A 97 12.42 1.62 9.01
CA TYR A 97 11.54 1.80 10.17
C TYR A 97 11.04 3.23 10.30
N LYS A 98 11.94 4.21 10.12
CA LYS A 98 11.57 5.63 10.14
C LYS A 98 10.56 5.98 9.05
N ILE A 99 10.73 5.50 7.81
CA ILE A 99 9.79 5.74 6.71
C ILE A 99 8.41 5.17 7.05
N VAL A 100 8.36 3.95 7.58
CA VAL A 100 7.09 3.29 7.95
C VAL A 100 6.38 4.11 9.03
N ASN A 101 7.07 4.44 10.12
CA ASN A 101 6.50 5.22 11.22
C ASN A 101 6.04 6.60 10.76
N GLU A 102 6.84 7.32 9.97
CA GLU A 102 6.45 8.63 9.44
C GLU A 102 5.18 8.58 8.57
N LYS A 103 4.93 7.47 7.87
CA LYS A 103 3.72 7.30 7.06
C LYS A 103 2.48 7.08 7.93
N PHE A 104 2.62 6.36 9.05
CA PHE A 104 1.56 6.22 10.05
C PHE A 104 1.34 7.51 10.85
N ASP A 105 2.39 8.23 11.24
CA ASP A 105 2.27 9.53 11.90
C ASP A 105 1.53 10.57 11.03
N LYS A 106 1.69 10.46 9.70
CA LYS A 106 1.04 11.32 8.71
C LYS A 106 -0.25 10.72 8.14
N LEU A 107 -0.84 9.69 8.77
CA LEU A 107 -1.96 8.94 8.20
C LEU A 107 -3.17 9.83 7.86
N GLN A 108 -3.56 10.73 8.75
CA GLN A 108 -4.69 11.65 8.52
C GLN A 108 -4.47 12.54 7.29
N LYS A 109 -3.23 13.03 7.10
CA LYS A 109 -2.86 13.80 5.92
C LYS A 109 -3.00 12.93 4.67
N ILE A 110 -2.47 11.71 4.68
CA ILE A 110 -2.57 10.76 3.56
C ILE A 110 -4.05 10.47 3.23
N GLN A 111 -4.90 10.26 4.24
CA GLN A 111 -6.34 10.07 4.05
C GLN A 111 -6.99 11.25 3.32
N SER A 112 -6.70 12.49 3.74
CA SER A 112 -7.15 13.70 3.05
C SER A 112 -6.71 13.73 1.59
N GLU A 113 -5.46 13.37 1.30
CA GLU A 113 -4.93 13.38 -0.07
C GLU A 113 -5.55 12.28 -0.96
N ILE A 114 -5.89 11.12 -0.38
CA ILE A 114 -6.66 10.07 -1.06
C ILE A 114 -8.06 10.56 -1.41
N ILE A 115 -8.74 11.26 -0.49
CA ILE A 115 -10.08 11.83 -0.73
C ILE A 115 -10.04 12.85 -1.86
N LYS A 116 -8.97 13.66 -1.93
CA LYS A 116 -8.74 14.63 -3.03
C LYS A 116 -8.33 13.98 -4.35
N GLY A 117 -8.27 12.65 -4.45
CA GLY A 117 -7.93 11.93 -5.67
C GLY A 117 -6.45 12.06 -6.08
N ARG A 118 -5.54 12.36 -5.15
CA ARG A 118 -4.10 12.51 -5.47
C ARG A 118 -3.37 11.19 -5.72
N TYR A 119 -4.00 10.07 -5.43
CA TYR A 119 -3.44 8.73 -5.62
C TYR A 119 -4.38 7.90 -6.49
N SER A 120 -3.84 7.21 -7.49
CA SER A 120 -4.61 6.23 -8.25
C SER A 120 -4.98 5.03 -7.37
N ILE A 121 -6.13 4.42 -7.65
CA ILE A 121 -6.71 3.34 -6.84
C ILE A 121 -6.78 2.01 -7.63
N CYS A 122 -6.69 2.07 -8.95
CA CYS A 122 -6.64 0.95 -9.90
C CYS A 122 -6.30 1.47 -11.30
#